data_AF-A0A5E6U9M1-F1
#
_entry.id   AF-A0A5E6U9M1-F1
#
_cell.length_a   1.000
_cell.length_b   1.000
_cell.length_c   1.000
_cell.angle_alpha   90.00
_cell.angle_beta   90.00
_cell.angle_gamma   90.00
#
_symmetry.space_group_name_H-M   'P 1'
#
loop_
_entity.id
_entity.type
_entity.pdbx_description
1 polymer ?
#
loop_
_entity_poly.entity_id
_entity_poly.type
_entity_poly.pdbx_seq_one_letter_code
_entity_poly.pdbx_strand_id
1 'polypeptide(L)'
;MWTYDLILQALGWIILISGFPLIFIYVRKITRHFSYLLFPRDMLIQYISEDDEVESYLLKQSIIRKKRLIRLTQKQAESLGGSL
;
A
#
# COMPACT_ATOMS: atom_id res chain seq x y z
N MET A 1 -49.84 -10.24 14.34
CA MET A 1 -49.20 -9.23 13.45
C MET A 1 -47.85 -8.78 14.00
N TRP A 2 -47.73 -8.38 15.28
CA TRP A 2 -46.46 -7.91 15.87
C TRP A 2 -45.29 -8.92 15.84
N THR A 3 -45.59 -10.22 15.94
CA THR A 3 -44.59 -11.30 15.86
C THR A 3 -43.94 -11.43 14.49
N TYR A 4 -44.68 -11.14 13.41
CA TYR A 4 -44.12 -11.19 12.05
C TYR A 4 -43.14 -10.05 11.81
N ASP A 5 -43.44 -8.84 12.31
CA ASP A 5 -42.53 -7.69 12.22
C ASP A 5 -41.24 -7.94 13.00
N LEU A 6 -41.33 -8.53 14.19
CA LEU A 6 -40.15 -8.90 15.00
C LEU A 6 -39.26 -9.94 14.30
N ILE A 7 -39.86 -10.95 13.66
CA ILE A 7 -39.12 -11.98 12.91
C ILE A 7 -38.44 -11.37 11.68
N LEU A 8 -39.13 -10.50 10.95
CA LEU A 8 -38.57 -9.84 9.77
C LEU A 8 -37.40 -8.93 10.14
N GLN A 9 -37.52 -8.20 11.26
CA GLN A 9 -36.47 -7.32 11.76
C GLN A 9 -35.25 -8.13 12.24
N ALA A 10 -35.46 -9.26 12.93
CA ALA A 10 -34.39 -10.16 13.34
C ALA A 10 -33.64 -10.77 12.14
N LEU A 11 -34.36 -11.18 11.09
CA LEU A 11 -33.76 -11.64 9.83
C LEU A 11 -32.91 -10.57 9.17
N GLY A 12 -33.36 -9.32 9.15
CA GLY A 12 -32.60 -8.18 8.64
C GLY A 12 -31.27 -8.00 9.38
N TRP A 13 -31.27 -8.08 10.71
CA TRP A 13 -30.06 -8.00 11.52
C TRP A 13 -29.09 -9.16 11.29
N ILE A 14 -29.59 -10.38 11.10
CA ILE A 14 -28.76 -11.57 10.82
C ILE A 14 -28.04 -11.42 9.48
N ILE A 15 -28.75 -10.95 8.45
CA ILE A 15 -28.16 -10.69 7.12
C ILE A 15 -27.11 -9.59 7.22
N LEU A 16 -27.38 -8.53 7.99
CA LEU A 16 -26.44 -7.43 8.17
C LEU A 16 -25.17 -7.86 8.93
N ILE A 17 -25.32 -8.63 10.02
CA ILE A 17 -24.20 -9.14 10.81
C ILE A 17 -23.39 -10.17 10.02
N SER A 18 -24.02 -11.01 9.21
CA SER A 18 -23.31 -12.01 8.38
C SER A 18 -22.63 -11.42 7.15
N GLY A 19 -23.19 -10.35 6.57
CA GLY A 19 -22.57 -9.62 5.45
C GLY A 19 -21.39 -8.75 5.86
N PHE A 20 -21.40 -8.21 7.09
CA PHE A 20 -20.37 -7.29 7.58
C PHE A 20 -18.93 -7.88 7.57
N PRO A 21 -18.67 -9.12 8.02
CA PRO A 21 -17.36 -9.75 7.91
C PRO A 21 -16.83 -9.84 6.48
N LEU A 22 -17.68 -10.18 5.50
CA LEU A 22 -17.28 -10.25 4.10
C LEU A 22 -16.88 -8.88 3.56
N ILE A 23 -17.69 -7.85 3.85
CA ILE A 23 -17.40 -6.47 3.45
C ILE A 23 -16.08 -6.02 4.08
N PHE A 24 -15.87 -6.29 5.37
CA PHE A 24 -14.65 -5.94 6.08
C PHE A 24 -13.40 -6.60 5.48
N ILE A 25 -13.46 -7.91 5.17
CA ILE A 25 -12.36 -8.63 4.51
C ILE A 25 -12.06 -8.03 3.13
N TYR A 26 -13.11 -7.76 2.35
CA TYR A 26 -12.98 -7.22 1.01
C TYR A 26 -12.35 -5.82 1.01
N VAL A 27 -12.87 -4.91 1.84
CA VAL A 27 -12.34 -3.54 2.02
C VAL A 27 -10.89 -3.58 2.50
N ARG A 28 -10.55 -4.47 3.45
CA ARG A 28 -9.18 -4.64 3.95
C ARG A 28 -8.21 -5.11 2.86
N LYS A 29 -8.64 -6.02 1.98
CA LYS A 29 -7.82 -6.53 0.88
C LYS A 29 -7.58 -5.44 -0.16
N ILE A 30 -8.62 -4.69 -0.51
CA ILE A 30 -8.56 -3.57 -1.47
C ILE A 30 -7.64 -2.47 -0.96
N THR A 31 -7.87 -1.96 0.25
CA THR A 31 -7.04 -0.89 0.83
C THR A 31 -5.57 -1.28 0.89
N ARG A 32 -5.25 -2.54 1.23
CA ARG A 32 -3.89 -3.04 1.19
C ARG A 32 -3.31 -3.01 -0.23
N HIS A 33 -4.05 -3.48 -1.23
CA HIS A 33 -3.57 -3.51 -2.63
C HIS A 33 -3.40 -2.10 -3.20
N PHE A 34 -4.36 -1.20 -2.97
CA PHE A 34 -4.25 0.22 -3.36
C PHE A 34 -3.07 0.93 -2.71
N SER A 35 -2.76 0.59 -1.46
CA SER A 35 -1.57 1.14 -0.78
C SER A 35 -0.25 0.75 -1.46
N TYR A 36 -0.17 -0.39 -2.13
CA TYR A 36 1.04 -0.77 -2.89
C TYR A 36 1.14 -0.03 -4.23
N LEU A 37 0.00 0.33 -4.82
CA LEU A 37 -0.06 0.97 -6.13
C LEU A 37 0.19 2.49 -6.05
N LEU A 38 -0.33 3.15 -5.00
CA LEU A 38 -0.18 4.59 -4.80
C LEU A 38 1.16 5.00 -4.17
N PHE A 39 1.81 4.09 -3.44
CA PHE A 39 3.08 4.36 -2.76
C PHE A 39 4.06 3.23 -3.07
N PRO A 40 4.86 3.34 -4.15
CA PRO A 40 5.92 2.36 -4.42
C PRO A 40 6.85 2.29 -3.20
N ARG A 41 6.99 1.07 -2.66
CA ARG A 41 7.74 0.84 -1.41
C ARG A 41 9.23 1.14 -1.55
N ASP A 42 9.75 0.94 -2.75
CA ASP A 42 11.14 1.19 -3.08
C ASP A 42 11.14 2.02 -4.36
N MET A 43 11.79 3.19 -4.31
CA MET A 43 11.95 4.08 -5.46
C MET A 43 13.43 4.39 -5.64
N LEU A 44 13.94 4.17 -6.85
CA LEU A 44 15.28 4.58 -7.26
C LEU A 44 15.21 6.03 -7.73
N ILE A 45 16.03 6.90 -7.14
CA ILE A 45 16.18 8.30 -7.53
C ILE A 45 17.60 8.46 -8.05
N GLN A 46 17.76 8.88 -9.30
CA GLN A 46 19.06 9.19 -9.89
C GLN A 46 19.05 10.64 -10.35
N TYR A 47 20.10 11.39 -10.01
CA TYR A 47 20.31 12.72 -10.54
C TYR A 47 21.81 12.98 -10.75
N ILE A 48 22.11 13.87 -11.69
CA ILE A 48 23.47 14.35 -11.96
C ILE A 48 23.68 15.55 -11.04
N SER A 49 24.71 15.49 -10.19
CA SER A 49 25.06 16.59 -9.29
C SER A 49 25.72 17.75 -10.05
N GLU A 50 25.93 18.89 -9.38
CA GLU A 50 26.64 20.04 -9.96
C GLU A 50 28.10 19.73 -10.34
N ASP A 51 28.69 18.69 -9.75
CA ASP A 51 30.06 18.23 -10.02
C ASP A 51 30.13 17.17 -11.15
N ASP A 52 29.05 17.00 -11.92
CA ASP A 52 28.91 16.02 -13.01
C ASP A 52 29.01 14.55 -12.53
N GLU A 53 28.84 14.32 -11.22
CA GLU A 53 28.80 12.99 -10.62
C GLU A 53 27.35 12.46 -10.56
N VAL A 54 27.14 11.22 -11.02
CA VAL A 54 25.83 10.56 -10.94
C VAL A 54 25.60 10.03 -9.53
N GLU A 55 24.71 10.69 -8.78
CA GLU A 55 24.28 10.21 -7.46
C GLU A 55 23.00 9.38 -7.57
N SER A 56 23.04 8.17 -6.99
CA SER A 56 21.89 7.27 -6.94
C SER A 56 21.45 7.05 -5.50
N TYR A 57 20.15 7.19 -5.24
CA TYR A 57 19.53 7.01 -3.94
C TYR A 57 18.38 6.00 -4.03
N LEU A 58 18.30 5.12 -3.04
CA LEU A 58 17.17 4.24 -2.85
C LEU A 58 16.29 4.78 -1.73
N LEU A 59 15.09 5.21 -2.08
CA LEU A 59 14.07 5.61 -1.12
C LEU A 59 13.28 4.35 -0.73
N LYS A 60 13.50 3.88 0.50
CA LYS A 60 12.67 2.84 1.12
C LYS A 60 11.56 3.48 1.93
N GLN A 61 10.32 3.29 1.50
CA GLN A 61 9.13 3.80 2.15
C GLN A 61 8.28 2.64 2.69
N SER A 62 8.08 2.60 4.00
CA SER A 62 7.15 1.65 4.60
C SER A 62 5.80 2.33 4.86
N ILE A 63 4.71 1.60 4.66
CA ILE A 63 3.32 2.08 4.82
C ILE A 63 3.05 2.59 6.25
N ILE A 64 3.81 2.11 7.24
CA ILE A 64 3.55 2.33 8.67
C ILE A 64 4.67 3.15 9.36
N ARG A 65 5.89 3.19 8.79
CA ARG A 65 7.08 3.75 9.46
C ARG A 65 8.01 4.50 8.52
N LYS A 66 8.67 5.51 9.11
CA LYS A 66 9.71 6.42 8.60
C LYS A 66 10.28 6.06 7.21
N LYS A 67 10.29 7.07 6.33
CA LYS A 67 11.05 7.04 5.07
C LYS A 67 12.53 6.90 5.39
N ARG A 68 13.24 5.98 4.72
CA ARG A 68 14.70 5.83 4.82
C ARG A 68 15.30 6.05 3.43
N LEU A 69 16.17 7.04 3.33
CA LEU A 69 16.98 7.26 2.14
C LEU A 69 18.32 6.53 2.33
N ILE A 70 18.71 5.74 1.35
CA ILE A 70 20.00 5.03 1.33
C ILE A 70 20.76 5.51 0.10
N ARG A 71 21.94 6.09 0.28
CA ARG A 71 22.85 6.39 -0.83
C ARG A 71 23.39 5.07 -1.38
N LEU A 72 23.27 4.88 -2.69
CA LEU A 72 23.80 3.72 -3.39
C LEU A 72 25.14 4.07 -4.03
N THR A 73 26.04 3.09 -4.06
CA THR A 73 27.24 3.16 -4.91
C THR A 73 26.85 2.87 -6.37
N GLN A 74 27.63 3.38 -7.32
CA GLN A 74 27.37 3.25 -8.76
C GLN A 74 27.12 1.78 -9.20
N LYS A 75 27.95 0.84 -8.73
CA LYS A 75 27.75 -0.61 -8.97
C LYS A 75 26.41 -1.16 -8.48
N GLN A 76 25.89 -0.62 -7.38
CA GLN A 76 24.61 -1.04 -6.82
C GLN A 76 23.44 -0.46 -7.62
N ALA A 77 23.58 0.76 -8.13
CA ALA A 77 22.57 1.40 -8.98
C ALA A 77 22.43 0.70 -10.34
N GLU A 78 23.55 0.33 -10.97
CA GLU A 78 23.58 -0.42 -12.23
C GLU A 78 22.90 -1.79 -12.11
N SER A 79 23.13 -2.50 -10.99
CA SER A 79 22.48 -3.80 -10.74
C SER A 79 20.97 -3.72 -10.51
N LEU A 80 20.46 -2.53 -10.17
CA LEU A 80 19.03 -2.26 -9.96
C LEU A 80 18.34 -1.70 -11.22
N GLY A 81 19.03 -1.69 -12.35
CA GLY A 81 18.48 -1.24 -13.63
C GLY A 81 18.67 0.25 -13.93
N GLY A 82 19.47 0.95 -13.13
CA GLY A 82 19.87 2.33 -13.39
C GLY A 82 21.04 2.38 -14.37
N SER A 83 20.77 2.37 -15.67
CA SER A 83 21.74 2.78 -16.69
C SER A 83 21.37 4.19 -17.16
N LEU A 84 22.20 5.18 -16.82
CA LEU A 84 22.21 6.50 -17.45
C LEU A 84 23.49 6.60 -18.28
#